data_AF-A0A955SCI0-F1
#
_entry.id   AF-A0A955SCI0-F1
#
_cell.length_a   1.000
_cell.length_b   1.000
_cell.length_c   1.000
_cell.angle_alpha   90.00
_cell.angle_beta   90.00
_cell.angle_gamma   90.00
#
_symmetry.space_group_name_H-M   'P 1'
#
loop_
_entity.id
_entity.type
_entity.pdbx_description
1 polymer ?
#
loop_
_entity_poly.entity_id
_entity_poly.type
_entity_poly.pdbx_seq_one_letter_code
_entity_poly.pdbx_strand_id
1 'polypeptide(L)'
;RTNGIFQLESAGMKDLIKKLHPETFYDVIPLVALYRPGPLQSGMVDKFIARKHGREMTVYDHPDLEELLSETYGTIVYQEQVMQIASKIAGYSLGEADMLRRAMGKKKVEEMQKQKTRFMEGAAAKGYDKGMADKLFDTIEYFAGYGFNKSHSAAYGVIAYQTAYLKANYPGEFMAAAMTNDRNNTDKVVRYVSDCREMGIPVLPPDINLSHENFTVTSSGILFGLWGIKGVGEAAVRAIIREREENGPYKNLQDFCERIDGGVVNSKIIDCLIRTGAFVSFGKKRSQLLAAYPEAIAGAASIHKDRATGQANLFGDMVAEASSE
;
A
#
# COMPACT_ATOMS: atom_id res chain seq x y z
N ARG A 1 -12.16 0.77 3.59
CA ARG A 1 -11.08 -0.11 4.07
C ARG A 1 -9.84 0.12 3.23
N THR A 2 -8.84 0.87 3.71
CA THR A 2 -7.75 1.38 2.85
C THR A 2 -6.37 0.82 3.15
N ASN A 3 -6.21 -0.22 3.98
CA ASN A 3 -4.90 -0.89 4.12
C ASN A 3 -4.45 -1.46 2.76
N GLY A 4 -3.18 -1.26 2.40
CA GLY A 4 -2.62 -1.65 1.10
C GLY A 4 -3.00 -0.70 -0.05
N ILE A 5 -3.87 0.30 0.16
CA ILE A 5 -4.27 1.24 -0.88
C ILE A 5 -3.29 2.39 -0.93
N PHE A 6 -2.66 2.55 -2.10
CA PHE A 6 -1.61 3.54 -2.32
C PHE A 6 -2.03 4.94 -1.84
N GLN A 7 -1.15 5.60 -1.07
CA GLN A 7 -1.33 6.91 -0.40
C GLN A 7 -2.44 7.01 0.65
N LEU A 8 -3.38 6.06 0.74
CA LEU A 8 -4.60 6.19 1.55
C LEU A 8 -4.58 5.38 2.85
N GLU A 9 -3.42 4.92 3.31
CA GLU A 9 -3.29 3.96 4.42
C GLU A 9 -3.08 4.59 5.80
N SER A 10 -2.70 5.87 5.88
CA SER A 10 -2.39 6.52 7.16
C SER A 10 -3.65 6.66 8.02
N ALA A 11 -3.47 6.70 9.35
CA ALA A 11 -4.60 6.74 10.28
C ALA A 11 -5.51 7.95 10.05
N GLY A 12 -4.97 9.17 9.99
CA GLY A 12 -5.82 10.33 9.75
C GLY A 12 -6.34 10.43 8.32
N MET A 13 -5.66 9.85 7.32
CA MET A 13 -6.22 9.76 5.96
C MET A 13 -7.43 8.81 5.94
N LYS A 14 -7.39 7.69 6.67
CA LYS A 14 -8.55 6.82 6.85
C LYS A 14 -9.73 7.55 7.47
N ASP A 15 -9.47 8.37 8.49
CA ASP A 15 -10.52 9.15 9.15
C ASP A 15 -11.08 10.23 8.23
N LEU A 16 -10.24 10.89 7.43
CA LEU A 16 -10.67 11.83 6.40
C LEU A 16 -11.57 11.13 5.37
N ILE A 17 -11.16 9.98 4.84
CA ILE A 17 -11.94 9.23 3.85
C ILE A 17 -13.29 8.79 4.42
N LYS A 18 -13.32 8.34 5.69
CA LYS A 18 -14.57 8.01 6.38
C LYS A 18 -15.49 9.22 6.50
N LYS A 19 -14.97 10.42 6.74
CA LYS A 19 -15.80 11.64 6.80
C LYS A 19 -16.25 12.10 5.41
N LEU A 20 -15.36 12.01 4.42
CA LEU A 20 -15.60 12.50 3.06
C LEU A 20 -16.54 11.59 2.26
N HIS A 21 -16.55 10.28 2.52
CA HIS A 21 -17.28 9.27 1.73
C HIS A 21 -17.12 9.46 0.21
N PRO A 22 -15.91 9.28 -0.38
CA PRO A 22 -15.70 9.43 -1.83
C PRO A 22 -16.66 8.57 -2.65
N GLU A 23 -17.37 9.17 -3.62
CA GLU A 23 -18.32 8.49 -4.50
C GLU A 23 -17.85 8.52 -5.96
N THR A 24 -17.09 9.54 -6.33
CA THR A 24 -16.53 9.71 -7.67
C THR A 24 -15.01 9.74 -7.64
N PHE A 25 -14.37 9.56 -8.79
CA PHE A 25 -12.92 9.74 -8.92
C PHE A 25 -12.48 11.15 -8.52
N TYR A 26 -13.31 12.16 -8.81
CA TYR A 26 -13.05 13.55 -8.46
C TYR A 26 -13.01 13.81 -6.95
N ASP A 27 -13.61 12.94 -6.12
CA ASP A 27 -13.48 13.00 -4.67
C ASP A 27 -12.15 12.42 -4.16
N VAL A 28 -11.49 11.56 -4.94
CA VAL A 28 -10.22 10.93 -4.57
C VAL A 28 -9.05 11.90 -4.79
N ILE A 29 -9.05 12.61 -5.92
CA ILE A 29 -8.01 13.57 -6.30
C ILE A 29 -7.69 14.59 -5.19
N PRO A 30 -8.67 15.24 -4.53
CA PRO A 30 -8.39 16.25 -3.53
C PRO A 30 -7.93 15.68 -2.18
N LEU A 31 -8.08 14.38 -1.90
CA LEU A 31 -7.73 13.81 -0.59
C LEU A 31 -6.29 14.14 -0.17
N VAL A 32 -5.33 13.99 -1.08
CA VAL A 32 -3.91 14.27 -0.83
C VAL A 32 -3.65 15.78 -0.69
N ALA A 33 -4.38 16.60 -1.44
CA ALA A 33 -4.30 18.05 -1.34
C ALA A 33 -4.86 18.56 0.00
N LEU A 34 -5.99 18.01 0.43
CA LEU A 34 -6.74 18.35 1.63
C LEU A 34 -6.08 17.83 2.92
N TYR A 35 -5.46 16.65 2.87
CA TYR A 35 -4.80 16.05 4.04
C TYR A 35 -3.39 16.61 4.26
N ARG A 36 -3.31 17.93 4.48
CA ARG A 36 -2.07 18.68 4.75
C ARG A 36 -2.30 19.65 5.93
N PRO A 37 -1.26 19.99 6.71
CA PRO A 37 -1.43 20.83 7.90
C PRO A 37 -2.18 22.15 7.65
N GLY A 38 -1.89 22.83 6.53
CA GLY A 38 -2.55 24.10 6.17
C GLY A 38 -4.06 23.98 5.97
N PRO A 39 -4.53 23.21 4.96
CA PRO A 39 -5.95 22.97 4.74
C PRO A 39 -6.71 22.39 5.94
N LEU A 40 -6.07 21.55 6.75
CA LEU A 40 -6.67 21.01 7.98
C LEU A 40 -6.86 22.10 9.05
N GLN A 41 -5.89 22.99 9.23
CA GLN A 41 -5.94 24.05 10.25
C GLN A 41 -6.88 25.21 9.88
N SER A 42 -7.10 25.45 8.58
CA SER A 42 -7.95 26.55 8.11
C SER A 42 -9.45 26.25 8.17
N GLY A 43 -9.85 25.03 8.54
CA GLY A 43 -11.25 24.57 8.47
C GLY A 43 -11.75 24.35 7.04
N MET A 44 -10.87 24.43 6.03
CA MET A 44 -11.20 24.19 4.63
C MET A 44 -11.76 22.78 4.43
N VAL A 45 -11.11 21.80 5.04
CA VAL A 45 -11.48 20.38 4.91
C VAL A 45 -12.90 20.13 5.43
N ASP A 46 -13.27 20.75 6.55
CA ASP A 46 -14.60 20.60 7.13
C ASP A 46 -15.68 21.24 6.25
N LYS A 47 -15.41 22.43 5.70
CA LYS A 47 -16.32 23.08 4.72
C LYS A 47 -16.47 22.25 3.45
N PHE A 48 -15.37 21.71 2.91
CA PHE A 48 -15.38 20.86 1.74
C PHE A 48 -16.31 19.64 1.96
N ILE A 49 -16.16 18.97 3.11
CA ILE A 49 -16.99 17.83 3.50
C ILE A 49 -18.45 18.24 3.72
N ALA A 50 -18.70 19.36 4.40
CA ALA A 50 -20.05 19.85 4.65
C ALA A 50 -20.80 20.17 3.35
N ARG A 51 -20.14 20.82 2.40
CA ARG A 51 -20.70 21.15 1.08
C ARG A 51 -20.95 19.92 0.23
N LYS A 52 -20.00 18.99 0.20
CA LYS A 52 -20.18 17.69 -0.47
C LYS A 52 -21.45 16.99 0.04
N HIS A 53 -21.66 16.96 1.35
CA HIS A 53 -22.82 16.31 1.97
C HIS A 53 -24.09 17.17 1.96
N GLY A 54 -24.10 18.33 1.31
CA GLY A 54 -25.25 19.24 1.25
C GLY A 54 -25.65 19.86 2.60
N ARG A 55 -24.77 19.80 3.61
CA ARG A 55 -24.98 20.40 4.94
C ARG A 55 -24.69 21.90 4.96
N GLU A 56 -23.88 22.35 4.00
CA GLU A 56 -23.62 23.75 3.71
C GLU A 56 -23.87 23.97 2.21
N MET A 57 -24.57 25.05 1.85
CA MET A 57 -24.78 25.38 0.43
C MET A 57 -23.47 25.89 -0.17
N THR A 58 -23.12 25.38 -1.35
CA THR A 58 -22.02 25.94 -2.14
C THR A 58 -22.44 27.29 -2.70
N VAL A 59 -21.82 28.36 -2.22
CA VAL A 59 -22.04 29.73 -2.72
C VAL A 59 -20.82 30.15 -3.53
N TYR A 60 -21.06 30.57 -4.77
CA TYR A 60 -20.04 31.14 -5.65
C TYR A 60 -20.15 32.66 -5.64
N ASP A 61 -19.01 33.35 -5.65
CA ASP A 61 -19.00 34.82 -5.72
C ASP A 61 -19.48 35.35 -7.09
N HIS A 62 -19.46 34.50 -8.13
CA HIS A 62 -19.99 34.79 -9.46
C HIS A 62 -20.37 33.49 -10.20
N PRO A 63 -21.41 33.48 -11.07
CA PRO A 63 -21.77 32.31 -11.88
C PRO A 63 -20.62 31.68 -12.68
N ASP A 64 -19.76 32.50 -13.30
CA ASP A 64 -18.56 32.04 -14.02
C ASP A 64 -17.57 31.21 -13.18
N LEU A 65 -17.66 31.24 -11.85
CA LEU A 65 -16.81 30.41 -10.96
C LEU A 65 -17.38 29.01 -10.76
N GLU A 66 -18.66 28.78 -11.03
CA GLU A 66 -19.33 27.50 -10.82
C GLU A 66 -18.69 26.40 -11.67
N GLU A 67 -18.48 26.66 -12.96
CA GLU A 67 -17.84 25.70 -13.86
C GLU A 67 -16.41 25.34 -13.40
N LEU A 68 -15.68 26.30 -12.80
CA LEU A 68 -14.28 26.13 -12.41
C LEU A 68 -14.10 25.42 -11.05
N LEU A 69 -15.09 25.57 -10.17
CA LEU A 69 -15.01 25.13 -8.77
C LEU A 69 -16.05 24.09 -8.37
N SER A 70 -16.94 23.69 -9.29
CA SER A 70 -17.97 22.67 -9.04
C SER A 70 -17.39 21.33 -8.58
N GLU A 71 -16.33 20.86 -9.23
CA GLU A 71 -15.61 19.62 -8.87
C GLU A 71 -15.01 19.65 -7.46
N THR A 72 -14.84 20.83 -6.87
CA THR A 72 -14.28 21.03 -5.53
C THR A 72 -15.25 21.74 -4.59
N TYR A 73 -16.55 21.67 -4.87
CA TYR A 73 -17.62 22.21 -4.03
C TYR A 73 -17.37 23.69 -3.65
N GLY A 74 -17.01 24.50 -4.65
CA GLY A 74 -16.74 25.94 -4.49
C GLY A 74 -15.45 26.27 -3.73
N THR A 75 -14.56 25.30 -3.51
CA THR A 75 -13.32 25.49 -2.77
C THR A 75 -12.14 25.55 -3.73
N ILE A 76 -11.29 26.58 -3.63
CA ILE A 76 -10.04 26.64 -4.39
C ILE A 76 -9.03 25.67 -3.77
N VAL A 77 -8.81 24.53 -4.43
CA VAL A 77 -7.88 23.48 -3.97
C VAL A 77 -6.63 23.44 -4.86
N TYR A 78 -6.80 23.67 -6.16
CA TYR A 78 -5.75 23.45 -7.13
C TYR A 78 -5.12 24.74 -7.66
N GLN A 79 -3.84 24.64 -8.01
CA GLN A 79 -3.10 25.70 -8.69
C GLN A 79 -3.72 26.02 -10.06
N GLU A 80 -4.18 25.00 -10.77
CA GLU A 80 -4.83 25.12 -12.07
C GLU A 80 -6.15 25.88 -11.97
N GLN A 81 -6.91 25.73 -10.86
CA GLN A 81 -8.13 26.52 -10.63
C GLN A 81 -7.80 28.01 -10.49
N VAL A 82 -6.74 28.36 -9.76
CA VAL A 82 -6.28 29.75 -9.66
C VAL A 82 -5.94 30.32 -11.03
N MET A 83 -5.24 29.53 -11.86
CA MET A 83 -4.87 29.97 -13.20
C MET A 83 -6.10 30.18 -14.10
N GLN A 84 -7.07 29.26 -14.06
CA GLN A 84 -8.31 29.35 -14.81
C GLN A 84 -9.16 30.54 -14.37
N ILE A 85 -9.25 30.81 -13.05
CA ILE A 85 -9.96 31.97 -12.52
C ILE A 85 -9.31 33.27 -13.00
N ALA A 86 -7.98 33.40 -12.91
CA ALA A 86 -7.27 34.59 -13.39
C ALA A 86 -7.47 34.83 -14.89
N SER A 87 -7.48 33.76 -15.69
CA SER A 87 -7.76 33.86 -17.13
C SER A 87 -9.22 34.27 -17.41
N LYS A 88 -10.17 33.63 -16.73
CA LYS A 88 -11.61 33.86 -16.93
C LYS A 88 -12.05 35.24 -16.41
N ILE A 89 -11.61 35.66 -15.23
CA ILE A 89 -12.07 36.88 -14.57
C ILE A 89 -11.23 38.08 -14.99
N ALA A 90 -9.90 37.97 -15.01
CA ALA A 90 -9.00 39.10 -15.26
C ALA A 90 -8.36 39.12 -16.67
N GLY A 91 -8.74 38.18 -17.54
CA GLY A 91 -8.26 38.13 -18.92
C GLY A 91 -6.77 37.81 -19.04
N TYR A 92 -6.21 37.09 -18.07
CA TYR A 92 -4.83 36.60 -18.16
C TYR A 92 -4.71 35.55 -19.27
N SER A 93 -3.60 35.57 -20.01
CA SER A 93 -3.13 34.39 -20.73
C SER A 93 -2.71 33.30 -19.73
N LEU A 94 -2.70 32.03 -20.15
CA LEU A 94 -2.27 30.95 -19.26
C LEU A 94 -0.81 31.10 -18.80
N GLY A 95 0.05 31.74 -19.61
CA GLY A 95 1.42 32.07 -19.23
C GLY A 95 1.49 33.12 -18.12
N GLU A 96 0.72 34.20 -18.24
CA GLU A 96 0.60 35.21 -17.17
C GLU A 96 0.00 34.60 -15.90
N ALA A 97 -0.96 33.68 -16.04
CA ALA A 97 -1.59 33.02 -14.90
C ALA A 97 -0.62 32.11 -14.13
N ASP A 98 0.33 31.45 -14.81
CA ASP A 98 1.42 30.73 -14.13
C ASP A 98 2.37 31.72 -13.43
N MET A 99 2.62 32.90 -13.98
CA MET A 99 3.41 33.94 -13.31
C MET A 99 2.74 34.41 -12.01
N LEU A 100 1.42 34.62 -12.01
CA LEU A 100 0.63 34.90 -10.81
C LEU A 100 0.80 33.79 -9.75
N ARG A 101 0.62 32.53 -10.16
CA ARG A 101 0.81 31.36 -9.28
C ARG A 101 2.22 31.30 -8.68
N ARG A 102 3.26 31.60 -9.47
CA ARG A 102 4.65 31.64 -9.01
C ARG A 102 4.90 32.79 -8.03
N ALA A 103 4.32 33.96 -8.28
CA ALA A 103 4.43 35.12 -7.40
C ALA A 103 3.87 34.81 -6.01
N MET A 104 2.71 34.16 -5.96
CA MET A 104 2.07 33.72 -4.72
C MET A 104 2.93 32.72 -3.94
N GLY A 105 3.53 31.74 -4.62
CA GLY A 105 4.42 30.77 -3.97
C GLY A 105 5.67 31.41 -3.35
N LYS A 106 6.17 32.51 -3.92
CA LYS A 106 7.35 33.24 -3.43
C LYS A 106 7.03 34.27 -2.33
N LYS A 107 5.74 34.56 -2.07
CA LYS A 107 5.27 35.52 -1.05
C LYS A 107 5.93 36.90 -1.12
N LYS A 108 6.24 37.39 -2.32
CA LYS A 108 6.82 38.73 -2.49
C LYS A 108 5.70 39.77 -2.50
N VAL A 109 5.62 40.58 -1.45
CA VAL A 109 4.56 41.58 -1.23
C VAL A 109 4.41 42.53 -2.42
N GLU A 110 5.52 43.10 -2.91
CA GLU A 110 5.50 44.05 -4.04
C GLU A 110 4.98 43.41 -5.33
N GLU A 111 5.35 42.16 -5.60
CA GLU A 111 4.90 41.45 -6.80
C GLU A 111 3.43 41.09 -6.69
N MET A 112 2.96 40.68 -5.51
CA MET A 112 1.55 40.42 -5.25
C MET A 112 0.68 41.66 -5.43
N GLN A 113 1.15 42.84 -5.02
CA GLN A 113 0.42 44.09 -5.25
C GLN A 113 0.32 44.42 -6.74
N LYS A 114 1.39 44.22 -7.53
CA LYS A 114 1.34 44.38 -8.99
C LYS A 114 0.32 43.43 -9.63
N GLN A 115 0.32 42.18 -9.17
CA GLN A 115 -0.64 41.18 -9.62
C GLN A 115 -2.08 41.53 -9.23
N LYS A 116 -2.29 42.08 -8.02
CA LYS A 116 -3.60 42.54 -7.56
C LYS A 116 -4.12 43.66 -8.47
N THR A 117 -3.31 44.68 -8.72
CA THR A 117 -3.68 45.78 -9.63
C THR A 117 -4.05 45.25 -11.03
N ARG A 118 -3.20 44.39 -11.62
CA ARG A 118 -3.45 43.81 -12.94
C ARG A 118 -4.71 42.94 -12.98
N PHE A 119 -4.99 42.20 -11.91
CA PHE A 119 -6.21 41.41 -11.78
C PHE A 119 -7.45 42.30 -11.75
N MET A 120 -7.42 43.36 -10.93
CA MET A 120 -8.53 44.31 -10.78
C MET A 120 -8.83 45.07 -12.08
N GLU A 121 -7.80 45.55 -12.78
CA GLU A 121 -7.93 46.20 -14.08
C GLU A 121 -8.53 45.25 -15.13
N GLY A 122 -8.05 44.01 -15.16
CA GLY A 122 -8.57 42.97 -16.05
C GLY A 122 -10.03 42.62 -15.76
N ALA A 123 -10.39 42.49 -14.48
CA ALA A 123 -11.75 42.21 -14.05
C ALA A 123 -12.71 43.35 -14.44
N ALA A 124 -12.30 44.59 -14.21
CA ALA A 124 -13.08 45.77 -14.60
C ALA A 124 -13.27 45.85 -16.12
N ALA A 125 -12.22 45.59 -16.91
CA ALA A 125 -12.30 45.58 -18.37
C ALA A 125 -13.25 44.50 -18.92
N LYS A 126 -13.46 43.41 -18.17
CA LYS A 126 -14.43 42.36 -18.48
C LYS A 126 -15.82 42.57 -17.89
N GLY A 127 -16.04 43.68 -17.16
CA GLY A 127 -17.34 44.06 -16.61
C GLY A 127 -17.69 43.42 -15.27
N TYR A 128 -16.72 42.88 -14.53
CA TYR A 128 -16.96 42.32 -13.20
C TYR A 128 -17.03 43.40 -12.12
N ASP A 129 -17.85 43.16 -11.10
CA ASP A 129 -17.95 44.03 -9.93
C ASP A 129 -16.60 44.13 -9.18
N LYS A 130 -16.25 45.34 -8.75
CA LYS A 130 -14.99 45.63 -8.08
C LYS A 130 -14.91 44.96 -6.70
N GLY A 131 -16.00 44.95 -5.93
CA GLY A 131 -16.02 44.34 -4.60
C GLY A 131 -15.85 42.82 -4.69
N MET A 132 -16.52 42.20 -5.66
CA MET A 132 -16.37 40.78 -5.97
C MET A 132 -14.93 40.43 -6.39
N ALA A 133 -14.35 41.18 -7.33
CA ALA A 133 -12.99 40.91 -7.82
C ALA A 133 -11.93 41.05 -6.72
N ASP A 134 -12.07 42.05 -5.84
CA ASP A 134 -11.16 42.26 -4.70
C ASP A 134 -11.22 41.08 -3.71
N LYS A 135 -12.44 40.69 -3.32
CA LYS A 135 -12.68 39.54 -2.45
C LYS A 135 -12.15 38.24 -3.05
N LEU A 136 -12.35 38.04 -4.35
CA LEU A 136 -11.88 36.85 -5.05
C LEU A 136 -10.35 36.81 -5.09
N PHE A 137 -9.69 37.94 -5.35
CA PHE A 137 -8.22 38.01 -5.33
C PHE A 137 -7.66 37.68 -3.93
N ASP A 138 -8.24 38.24 -2.88
CA ASP A 138 -7.82 37.96 -1.49
C ASP A 138 -7.99 36.47 -1.17
N THR A 139 -9.07 35.85 -1.66
CA THR A 139 -9.32 34.41 -1.53
C THR A 139 -8.25 33.59 -2.26
N ILE A 140 -7.89 33.98 -3.49
CA ILE A 140 -6.81 33.34 -4.25
C ILE A 140 -5.47 33.49 -3.51
N GLU A 141 -5.12 34.68 -3.03
CA GLU A 141 -3.87 34.95 -2.31
C GLU A 141 -3.76 34.08 -1.05
N TYR A 142 -4.83 34.00 -0.26
CA TYR A 142 -4.89 33.16 0.93
C TYR A 142 -4.64 31.68 0.59
N PHE A 143 -5.24 31.18 -0.49
CA PHE A 143 -5.15 29.77 -0.85
C PHE A 143 -3.91 29.39 -1.65
N ALA A 144 -3.26 30.33 -2.33
CA ALA A 144 -2.10 30.01 -3.14
C ALA A 144 -0.89 29.50 -2.32
N GLY A 145 -0.85 29.79 -1.02
CA GLY A 145 0.10 29.15 -0.08
C GLY A 145 -0.15 27.65 0.15
N TYR A 146 -1.35 27.15 -0.16
CA TYR A 146 -1.78 25.79 0.10
C TYR A 146 -2.21 25.02 -1.17
N GLY A 147 -2.38 25.74 -2.29
CA GLY A 147 -2.80 25.20 -3.58
C GLY A 147 -1.94 24.03 -4.03
N PHE A 148 -2.59 22.96 -4.45
CA PHE A 148 -1.95 21.73 -4.87
C PHE A 148 -1.94 21.60 -6.40
N ASN A 149 -0.97 20.90 -6.96
CA ASN A 149 -0.91 20.69 -8.40
C ASN A 149 -1.89 19.56 -8.79
N LYS A 150 -2.92 19.88 -9.59
CA LYS A 150 -3.99 18.94 -9.95
C LYS A 150 -3.47 17.80 -10.81
N SER A 151 -2.59 18.08 -11.77
CA SER A 151 -2.08 17.02 -12.67
C SER A 151 -1.31 15.94 -11.93
N HIS A 152 -0.47 16.32 -10.97
CA HIS A 152 0.21 15.39 -10.07
C HIS A 152 -0.78 14.61 -9.19
N SER A 153 -1.73 15.32 -8.57
CA SER A 153 -2.76 14.70 -7.70
C SER A 153 -3.62 13.70 -8.46
N ALA A 154 -4.02 14.03 -9.69
CA ALA A 154 -4.84 13.18 -10.53
C ALA A 154 -4.07 11.93 -10.96
N ALA A 155 -2.81 12.06 -11.40
CA ALA A 155 -1.99 10.93 -11.80
C ALA A 155 -1.79 9.92 -10.66
N TYR A 156 -1.51 10.39 -9.45
CA TYR A 156 -1.38 9.52 -8.26
C TYR A 156 -2.74 9.00 -7.79
N GLY A 157 -3.80 9.80 -7.95
CA GLY A 157 -5.18 9.39 -7.73
C GLY A 157 -5.58 8.18 -8.57
N VAL A 158 -5.11 8.07 -9.82
CA VAL A 158 -5.32 6.89 -10.66
C VAL A 158 -4.75 5.64 -10.02
N ILE A 159 -3.52 5.69 -9.47
CA ILE A 159 -2.89 4.54 -8.81
C ILE A 159 -3.65 4.17 -7.52
N ALA A 160 -4.07 5.18 -6.74
CA ALA A 160 -4.89 4.95 -5.56
C ALA A 160 -6.22 4.27 -5.92
N TYR A 161 -6.88 4.71 -6.99
CA TYR A 161 -8.09 4.09 -7.50
C TYR A 161 -7.84 2.66 -8.02
N GLN A 162 -6.78 2.44 -8.81
CA GLN A 162 -6.43 1.12 -9.33
C GLN A 162 -6.17 0.12 -8.21
N THR A 163 -5.40 0.51 -7.18
CA THR A 163 -5.17 -0.36 -6.00
C THR A 163 -6.47 -0.62 -5.23
N ALA A 164 -7.34 0.39 -5.07
CA ALA A 164 -8.66 0.21 -4.46
C ALA A 164 -9.56 -0.72 -5.26
N TYR A 165 -9.56 -0.57 -6.60
CA TYR A 165 -10.31 -1.41 -7.52
C TYR A 165 -9.86 -2.87 -7.44
N LEU A 166 -8.56 -3.13 -7.46
CA LEU A 166 -8.02 -4.49 -7.32
C LEU A 166 -8.41 -5.09 -5.97
N LYS A 167 -8.32 -4.33 -4.87
CA LYS A 167 -8.76 -4.81 -3.56
C LYS A 167 -10.27 -5.10 -3.51
N ALA A 168 -11.09 -4.34 -4.23
CA ALA A 168 -12.53 -4.53 -4.25
C ALA A 168 -12.96 -5.75 -5.08
N ASN A 169 -12.29 -6.02 -6.21
CA ASN A 169 -12.71 -7.03 -7.18
C ASN A 169 -11.90 -8.33 -7.13
N TYR A 170 -10.64 -8.26 -6.70
CA TYR A 170 -9.71 -9.40 -6.57
C TYR A 170 -9.06 -9.40 -5.18
N PRO A 171 -9.87 -9.47 -4.10
CA PRO A 171 -9.38 -9.22 -2.77
C PRO A 171 -8.34 -10.25 -2.29
N GLY A 172 -8.46 -11.52 -2.69
CA GLY A 172 -7.51 -12.56 -2.31
C GLY A 172 -6.13 -12.31 -2.90
N GLU A 173 -6.07 -12.08 -4.21
CA GLU A 173 -4.88 -11.81 -4.99
C GLU A 173 -4.24 -10.49 -4.56
N PHE A 174 -5.04 -9.45 -4.37
CA PHE A 174 -4.55 -8.16 -3.91
C PHE A 174 -3.91 -8.26 -2.53
N MET A 175 -4.56 -8.94 -1.58
CA MET A 175 -4.03 -9.08 -0.23
C MET A 175 -2.77 -9.96 -0.21
N ALA A 176 -2.72 -11.02 -1.02
CA ALA A 176 -1.51 -11.84 -1.19
C ALA A 176 -0.34 -11.01 -1.75
N ALA A 177 -0.60 -10.17 -2.77
CA ALA A 177 0.40 -9.27 -3.34
C ALA A 177 0.86 -8.20 -2.34
N ALA A 178 -0.06 -7.60 -1.59
CA ALA A 178 0.26 -6.60 -0.56
C ALA A 178 1.12 -7.19 0.57
N MET A 179 0.77 -8.37 1.08
CA MET A 179 1.57 -9.08 2.08
C MET A 179 2.94 -9.48 1.54
N THR A 180 3.03 -9.87 0.27
CA THR A 180 4.30 -10.17 -0.40
C THR A 180 5.20 -8.94 -0.48
N ASN A 181 4.64 -7.80 -0.89
CA ASN A 181 5.40 -6.55 -1.02
C ASN A 181 5.93 -6.05 0.33
N ASP A 182 5.13 -6.14 1.38
CA ASP A 182 5.49 -5.71 2.74
C ASP A 182 5.99 -6.86 3.64
N ARG A 183 6.43 -7.99 3.08
CA ARG A 183 6.84 -9.20 3.82
C ARG A 183 7.87 -8.98 4.92
N ASN A 184 8.74 -7.98 4.74
CA ASN A 184 9.79 -7.61 5.69
C ASN A 184 9.28 -6.72 6.85
N ASN A 185 8.03 -6.25 6.76
CA ASN A 185 7.38 -5.42 7.77
C ASN A 185 6.28 -6.22 8.48
N THR A 186 6.65 -6.86 9.59
CA THR A 186 5.74 -7.71 10.37
C THR A 186 4.47 -6.97 10.80
N ASP A 187 4.56 -5.70 11.19
CA ASP A 187 3.39 -4.93 11.65
C ASP A 187 2.38 -4.70 10.53
N LYS A 188 2.85 -4.44 9.30
CA LYS A 188 1.98 -4.33 8.12
C LYS A 188 1.35 -5.67 7.75
N VAL A 189 2.14 -6.74 7.73
CA VAL A 189 1.62 -8.10 7.43
C VAL A 189 0.52 -8.46 8.44
N VAL A 190 0.71 -8.19 9.73
CA VAL A 190 -0.31 -8.45 10.76
C VAL A 190 -1.60 -7.66 10.48
N ARG A 191 -1.50 -6.39 10.09
CA ARG A 191 -2.67 -5.58 9.69
C ARG A 191 -3.38 -6.18 8.48
N TYR A 192 -2.64 -6.62 7.47
CA TYR A 192 -3.21 -7.26 6.29
C TYR A 192 -3.90 -8.59 6.61
N VAL A 193 -3.32 -9.41 7.49
CA VAL A 193 -3.97 -10.65 7.96
C VAL A 193 -5.27 -10.34 8.72
N SER A 194 -5.29 -9.28 9.52
CA SER A 194 -6.53 -8.82 10.18
C SER A 194 -7.59 -8.38 9.17
N ASP A 195 -7.20 -7.62 8.16
CA ASP A 195 -8.10 -7.22 7.05
C ASP A 195 -8.66 -8.44 6.32
N CYS A 196 -7.83 -9.43 6.00
CA CYS A 196 -8.28 -10.66 5.36
C CYS A 196 -9.36 -11.36 6.20
N ARG A 197 -9.19 -11.44 7.52
CA ARG A 197 -10.20 -12.03 8.43
C ARG A 197 -11.52 -11.26 8.39
N GLU A 198 -11.48 -9.92 8.42
CA GLU A 198 -12.69 -9.08 8.30
C GLU A 198 -13.36 -9.17 6.92
N MET A 199 -12.59 -9.54 5.90
CA MET A 199 -13.07 -9.77 4.52
C MET A 199 -13.53 -11.21 4.29
N GLY A 200 -13.43 -12.10 5.29
CA GLY A 200 -13.80 -13.51 5.16
C GLY A 200 -12.80 -14.34 4.33
N ILE A 201 -11.56 -13.86 4.18
CA ILE A 201 -10.49 -14.54 3.45
C ILE A 201 -9.58 -15.26 4.45
N PRO A 202 -9.58 -16.60 4.48
CA PRO A 202 -8.67 -17.34 5.35
C PRO A 202 -7.22 -17.08 4.96
N VAL A 203 -6.37 -16.81 5.95
CA VAL A 203 -4.90 -16.84 5.79
C VAL A 203 -4.39 -18.09 6.47
N LEU A 204 -3.97 -19.06 5.66
CA LEU A 204 -3.50 -20.36 6.09
C LEU A 204 -2.05 -20.23 6.61
N PRO A 205 -1.65 -21.00 7.64
CA PRO A 205 -0.26 -21.02 8.09
C PRO A 205 0.68 -21.49 6.98
N PRO A 206 1.99 -21.21 7.07
CA PRO A 206 2.94 -21.77 6.11
C PRO A 206 2.94 -23.29 6.19
N ASP A 207 3.29 -23.95 5.09
CA ASP A 207 3.51 -25.39 5.00
C ASP A 207 4.69 -25.67 4.06
N ILE A 208 5.68 -26.45 4.50
CA ILE A 208 6.89 -26.77 3.75
C ILE A 208 6.58 -27.47 2.42
N ASN A 209 5.50 -28.24 2.37
CA ASN A 209 5.09 -29.01 1.19
C ASN A 209 4.19 -28.22 0.24
N LEU A 210 3.52 -27.15 0.71
CA LEU A 210 2.53 -26.41 -0.08
C LEU A 210 2.93 -24.94 -0.34
N SER A 211 3.59 -24.29 0.61
CA SER A 211 3.95 -22.87 0.52
C SER A 211 5.00 -22.63 -0.56
N HIS A 212 4.87 -21.47 -1.20
CA HIS A 212 5.87 -20.94 -2.11
C HIS A 212 6.69 -19.85 -1.42
N GLU A 213 7.56 -19.18 -2.19
CA GLU A 213 8.36 -18.06 -1.73
C GLU A 213 7.48 -16.92 -1.20
N ASN A 214 6.49 -16.52 -1.99
CA ASN A 214 5.54 -15.43 -1.74
C ASN A 214 4.21 -15.96 -1.17
N PHE A 215 3.34 -15.04 -0.73
CA PHE A 215 1.98 -15.39 -0.35
C PHE A 215 1.20 -15.82 -1.60
N THR A 216 0.52 -16.96 -1.54
CA THR A 216 -0.12 -17.58 -2.70
C THR A 216 -1.62 -17.76 -2.46
N VAL A 217 -2.44 -17.39 -3.45
CA VAL A 217 -3.89 -17.63 -3.39
C VAL A 217 -4.18 -19.09 -3.73
N THR A 218 -5.03 -19.72 -2.94
CA THR A 218 -5.53 -21.09 -3.14
C THR A 218 -7.05 -21.11 -3.03
N SER A 219 -7.70 -22.22 -3.40
CA SER A 219 -9.14 -22.41 -3.23
C SER A 219 -9.61 -22.29 -1.77
N SER A 220 -8.72 -22.56 -0.81
CA SER A 220 -9.01 -22.54 0.63
C SER A 220 -8.64 -21.21 1.31
N GLY A 221 -8.07 -20.24 0.57
CA GLY A 221 -7.58 -18.98 1.11
C GLY A 221 -6.15 -18.65 0.69
N ILE A 222 -5.52 -17.70 1.39
CA ILE A 222 -4.14 -17.27 1.11
C ILE A 222 -3.18 -18.11 1.94
N LEU A 223 -2.31 -18.85 1.27
CA LEU A 223 -1.24 -19.61 1.90
C LEU A 223 -0.04 -18.70 2.21
N PHE A 224 0.43 -18.76 3.45
CA PHE A 224 1.55 -17.95 3.91
C PHE A 224 2.84 -18.30 3.15
N GLY A 225 3.51 -17.27 2.61
CA GLY A 225 4.78 -17.43 1.90
C GLY A 225 5.95 -17.67 2.86
N LEU A 226 6.88 -18.55 2.48
CA LEU A 226 8.03 -18.90 3.32
C LEU A 226 8.94 -17.69 3.59
N TRP A 227 9.06 -16.74 2.66
CA TRP A 227 9.82 -15.50 2.88
C TRP A 227 9.17 -14.55 3.90
N GLY A 228 7.88 -14.70 4.19
CA GLY A 228 7.21 -13.94 5.25
C GLY A 228 7.61 -14.39 6.66
N ILE A 229 8.33 -15.52 6.80
CA ILE A 229 8.72 -16.06 8.10
C ILE A 229 9.97 -15.32 8.60
N LYS A 230 9.79 -14.53 9.67
CA LYS A 230 10.89 -13.83 10.32
C LYS A 230 11.98 -14.82 10.76
N GLY A 231 13.20 -14.62 10.27
CA GLY A 231 14.35 -15.46 10.58
C GLY A 231 14.66 -16.53 9.53
N VAL A 232 13.82 -16.69 8.51
CA VAL A 232 14.09 -17.58 7.36
C VAL A 232 14.59 -16.72 6.20
N GLY A 233 15.86 -16.90 5.84
CA GLY A 233 16.50 -16.12 4.76
C GLY A 233 16.08 -16.58 3.36
N GLU A 234 16.27 -15.72 2.36
CA GLU A 234 15.86 -16.05 0.99
C GLU A 234 16.56 -17.29 0.42
N ALA A 235 17.85 -17.45 0.70
CA ALA A 235 18.64 -18.61 0.27
C ALA A 235 18.08 -19.92 0.84
N ALA A 236 17.67 -19.92 2.11
CA ALA A 236 17.06 -21.07 2.76
C ALA A 236 15.72 -21.43 2.10
N VAL A 237 14.86 -20.45 1.83
CA VAL A 237 13.58 -20.70 1.14
C VAL A 237 13.78 -21.26 -0.26
N ARG A 238 14.71 -20.69 -1.04
CA ARG A 238 15.01 -21.20 -2.39
C ARG A 238 15.54 -22.63 -2.34
N ALA A 239 16.44 -22.94 -1.40
CA ALA A 239 16.95 -24.29 -1.22
C ALA A 239 15.83 -25.29 -0.87
N ILE A 240 14.95 -24.92 0.06
CA ILE A 240 13.80 -25.74 0.47
C ILE A 240 12.87 -26.04 -0.71
N ILE A 241 12.52 -25.03 -1.50
CA ILE A 241 11.59 -25.16 -2.61
C ILE A 241 12.24 -25.97 -3.74
N ARG A 242 13.49 -25.66 -4.09
CA ARG A 242 14.22 -26.38 -5.12
C ARG A 242 14.36 -27.86 -4.80
N GLU A 243 14.78 -28.19 -3.58
CA GLU A 243 14.91 -29.57 -3.13
C GLU A 243 13.58 -30.32 -3.15
N ARG A 244 12.48 -29.64 -2.81
CA ARG A 244 11.12 -30.20 -2.91
C ARG A 244 10.68 -30.45 -4.36
N GLU A 245 11.02 -29.54 -5.27
CA GLU A 245 10.68 -29.66 -6.69
C GLU A 245 11.49 -30.76 -7.38
N GLU A 246 12.77 -30.92 -7.04
CA GLU A 246 13.66 -31.93 -7.61
C GLU A 246 13.36 -33.34 -7.05
N ASN A 247 13.08 -33.47 -5.74
CA ASN A 247 13.00 -34.76 -5.05
C ASN A 247 11.62 -35.06 -4.44
N GLY A 248 10.60 -34.26 -4.73
CA GLY A 248 9.23 -34.44 -4.26
C GLY A 248 8.96 -33.94 -2.83
N PRO A 249 7.74 -34.11 -2.30
CA PRO A 249 7.35 -33.59 -0.97
C PRO A 249 8.15 -34.24 0.16
N TYR A 250 8.37 -33.49 1.23
CA TYR A 250 9.02 -33.99 2.44
C TYR A 250 8.06 -34.90 3.21
N LYS A 251 8.54 -36.09 3.57
CA LYS A 251 7.73 -37.12 4.25
C LYS A 251 7.59 -36.83 5.75
N ASN A 252 8.67 -36.39 6.38
CA ASN A 252 8.75 -36.12 7.82
C ASN A 252 9.97 -35.23 8.14
N LEU A 253 10.19 -34.94 9.42
CA LEU A 253 11.29 -34.07 9.87
C LEU A 253 12.68 -34.65 9.58
N GLN A 254 12.83 -35.98 9.67
CA GLN A 254 14.08 -36.66 9.39
C GLN A 254 14.42 -36.54 7.90
N ASP A 255 13.45 -36.84 7.02
CA ASP A 255 13.56 -36.70 5.56
C ASP A 255 13.91 -35.26 5.16
N PHE A 256 13.30 -34.26 5.82
CA PHE A 256 13.64 -32.85 5.60
C PHE A 256 15.10 -32.54 5.97
N CYS A 257 15.56 -32.95 7.16
CA CYS A 257 16.93 -32.70 7.61
C CYS A 257 17.98 -33.45 6.77
N GLU A 258 17.68 -34.66 6.31
CA GLU A 258 18.60 -35.46 5.47
C GLU A 258 18.74 -34.95 4.04
N ARG A 259 17.72 -34.29 3.51
CA ARG A 259 17.71 -33.77 2.14
C ARG A 259 18.30 -32.37 2.03
N ILE A 260 18.11 -31.56 3.05
CA ILE A 260 18.54 -30.16 3.04
C ILE A 260 19.96 -30.00 3.58
N ASP A 261 20.76 -29.16 2.93
CA ASP A 261 22.07 -28.76 3.42
C ASP A 261 21.95 -27.91 4.69
N GLY A 262 22.47 -28.44 5.80
CA GLY A 262 22.50 -27.79 7.11
C GLY A 262 23.32 -26.49 7.16
N GLY A 263 24.21 -26.26 6.19
CA GLY A 263 24.91 -24.98 6.00
C GLY A 263 24.00 -23.87 5.49
N VAL A 264 23.00 -24.22 4.68
CA VAL A 264 22.01 -23.28 4.12
C VAL A 264 20.81 -23.12 5.05
N VAL A 265 20.33 -24.22 5.62
CA VAL A 265 19.20 -24.26 6.56
C VAL A 265 19.69 -24.75 7.92
N ASN A 266 20.18 -23.81 8.72
CA ASN A 266 20.70 -24.12 10.04
C ASN A 266 19.59 -24.41 11.08
N SER A 267 20.02 -24.92 12.24
CA SER A 267 19.16 -25.26 13.38
C SER A 267 18.20 -24.12 13.81
N LYS A 268 18.64 -22.85 13.72
CA LYS A 268 17.80 -21.70 14.05
C LYS A 268 16.66 -21.51 13.04
N ILE A 269 16.92 -21.73 11.76
CA ILE A 269 15.89 -21.67 10.71
C ILE A 269 14.87 -22.79 10.91
N ILE A 270 15.33 -24.00 11.24
CA ILE A 270 14.45 -25.15 11.53
C ILE A 270 13.55 -24.86 12.74
N ASP A 271 14.09 -24.32 13.84
CA ASP A 271 13.30 -23.89 15.00
C ASP A 271 12.24 -22.84 14.60
N CYS A 272 12.60 -21.84 13.78
CA CYS A 272 11.64 -20.85 13.27
C CYS A 272 10.52 -21.50 12.45
N LEU A 273 10.84 -22.42 11.53
CA LEU A 273 9.87 -23.14 10.71
C LEU A 273 8.91 -23.98 11.56
N ILE A 274 9.41 -24.68 12.59
CA ILE A 274 8.58 -25.45 13.52
C ILE A 274 7.62 -24.53 14.29
N ARG A 275 8.14 -23.42 14.83
CA ARG A 275 7.34 -22.47 15.63
C ARG A 275 6.23 -21.80 14.84
N THR A 276 6.46 -21.49 13.57
CA THR A 276 5.42 -20.92 12.69
C THR A 276 4.43 -21.97 12.19
N GLY A 277 4.74 -23.26 12.33
CA GLY A 277 3.87 -24.37 11.91
C GLY A 277 4.07 -24.79 10.46
N ALA A 278 5.22 -24.47 9.85
CA ALA A 278 5.56 -24.89 8.50
C ALA A 278 5.55 -26.41 8.30
N PHE A 279 5.59 -27.20 9.37
CA PHE A 279 5.60 -28.66 9.30
C PHE A 279 4.23 -29.30 9.60
N VAL A 280 3.13 -28.56 9.39
CA VAL A 280 1.77 -29.07 9.64
C VAL A 280 1.45 -30.33 8.82
N SER A 281 1.95 -30.42 7.59
CA SER A 281 1.86 -31.62 6.73
C SER A 281 2.41 -32.91 7.36
N PHE A 282 3.27 -32.84 8.37
CA PHE A 282 3.83 -34.05 9.00
C PHE A 282 2.88 -34.70 10.01
N GLY A 283 1.73 -34.07 10.32
CA GLY A 283 0.73 -34.62 11.24
C GLY A 283 1.21 -34.71 12.70
N LYS A 284 2.28 -33.98 13.06
CA LYS A 284 2.84 -33.94 14.42
C LYS A 284 2.57 -32.59 15.09
N LYS A 285 2.48 -32.60 16.42
CA LYS A 285 2.35 -31.36 17.21
C LYS A 285 3.68 -30.60 17.17
N ARG A 286 3.62 -29.26 17.19
CA ARG A 286 4.82 -28.41 17.25
C ARG A 286 5.75 -28.77 18.42
N SER A 287 5.20 -29.11 19.59
CA SER A 287 5.99 -29.55 20.75
C SER A 287 6.77 -30.84 20.50
N GLN A 288 6.21 -31.79 19.75
CA GLN A 288 6.90 -33.04 19.39
C GLN A 288 8.04 -32.76 18.42
N LEU A 289 7.80 -31.91 17.42
CA LEU A 289 8.84 -31.49 16.46
C LEU A 289 9.96 -30.69 17.15
N LEU A 290 9.63 -29.80 18.09
CA LEU A 290 10.62 -29.06 18.88
C LEU A 290 11.47 -29.97 19.79
N ALA A 291 10.93 -31.09 20.26
CA ALA A 291 11.71 -32.06 21.03
C ALA A 291 12.62 -32.91 20.13
N ALA A 292 12.14 -33.26 18.93
CA ALA A 292 12.83 -34.19 18.03
C ALA A 292 13.86 -33.54 17.09
N TYR A 293 13.73 -32.25 16.76
CA TYR A 293 14.59 -31.63 15.74
C TYR A 293 16.10 -31.62 16.04
N PRO A 294 16.59 -31.55 17.30
CA PRO A 294 18.03 -31.60 17.54
C PRO A 294 18.62 -32.96 17.17
N GLU A 295 17.90 -34.04 17.50
CA GLU A 295 18.27 -35.41 17.16
C GLU A 295 18.20 -35.64 15.64
N ALA A 296 17.15 -35.14 14.98
CA ALA A 296 17.03 -35.24 13.52
C ALA A 296 18.16 -34.54 12.77
N ILE A 297 18.58 -33.36 13.23
CA ILE A 297 19.74 -32.64 12.67
C ILE A 297 21.03 -33.44 12.89
N ALA A 298 21.23 -34.01 14.08
CA ALA A 298 22.42 -34.79 14.38
C ALA A 298 22.49 -36.08 13.53
N GLY A 299 21.36 -36.78 13.36
CA GLY A 299 21.26 -37.95 12.49
C GLY A 299 21.55 -37.62 11.03
N ALA A 300 20.98 -36.53 10.50
CA ALA A 300 21.24 -36.06 9.14
C ALA A 300 22.72 -35.71 8.93
N ALA A 301 23.36 -35.04 9.90
CA ALA A 301 24.78 -34.70 9.82
C ALA A 301 25.68 -35.96 9.79
N SER A 302 25.32 -37.02 10.52
CA SER A 302 26.01 -38.31 10.43
C SER A 302 25.87 -38.92 9.04
N ILE A 303 24.64 -38.96 8.51
CA ILE A 303 24.36 -39.53 7.17
C ILE A 303 25.10 -38.75 6.07
N HIS A 304 25.14 -37.42 6.15
CA HIS A 304 25.91 -36.59 5.22
C HIS A 304 27.41 -36.88 5.30
N LYS A 305 27.95 -37.09 6.50
CA LYS A 305 29.34 -37.46 6.71
C LYS A 305 29.66 -38.83 6.11
N ASP A 306 28.80 -39.82 6.34
CA ASP A 306 28.98 -41.19 5.83
C ASP A 306 28.92 -41.24 4.30
N ARG A 307 28.00 -40.46 3.69
CA ARG A 307 27.95 -40.27 2.23
C ARG A 307 29.21 -39.59 1.70
N ALA A 308 29.72 -38.57 2.38
CA ALA A 308 30.92 -37.85 1.97
C ALA A 308 32.20 -38.69 2.07
N THR A 309 32.25 -39.66 2.99
CA THR A 309 33.36 -40.61 3.14
C THR A 309 33.25 -41.83 2.22
N GLY A 310 32.20 -41.91 1.38
CA GLY A 310 31.97 -43.02 0.45
C GLY A 310 31.43 -44.29 1.10
N GLN A 311 31.01 -44.23 2.36
CA GLN A 311 30.30 -45.32 3.02
C GLN A 311 28.81 -45.24 2.64
N ALA A 312 28.46 -45.80 1.49
CA ALA A 312 27.06 -46.13 1.23
C ALA A 312 26.59 -47.13 2.30
N ASN A 313 25.43 -46.86 2.93
CA ASN A 313 24.87 -47.64 4.02
C ASN A 313 24.79 -49.13 3.65
N LEU A 314 25.79 -49.92 4.08
CA LEU A 314 25.91 -51.35 3.84
C LEU A 314 24.72 -52.15 4.42
N PHE A 315 23.91 -51.53 5.28
CA PHE A 315 22.77 -52.13 5.96
C PHE A 315 21.42 -51.48 5.60
N GLY A 316 21.40 -50.43 4.76
CA GLY A 316 20.16 -49.78 4.33
C GLY A 316 19.39 -50.60 3.30
N ASP A 317 20.11 -51.23 2.37
CA ASP A 317 19.52 -52.08 1.33
C ASP A 317 19.14 -53.49 1.85
N MET A 318 19.77 -53.97 2.94
CA MET A 318 19.43 -55.29 3.52
C MET A 318 18.05 -55.33 4.18
N VAL A 319 17.50 -54.20 4.62
CA VAL A 319 16.15 -54.17 5.24
C VAL A 319 15.06 -54.18 4.17
N ALA A 320 15.35 -53.68 2.96
CA ALA A 320 14.43 -53.77 1.83
C ALA A 320 14.28 -55.22 1.32
N GLU A 321 15.36 -56.00 1.29
CA GLU A 321 15.31 -57.43 0.91
C GLU A 321 14.66 -58.33 1.97
N ALA A 322 14.90 -58.08 3.27
CA ALA A 322 14.30 -58.88 4.33
C ALA A 322 12.79 -58.64 4.56
N SER A 323 12.23 -57.62 3.92
CA SER A 323 10.78 -57.32 3.97
C SER A 323 10.00 -57.98 2.81
N SER A 324 10.70 -58.68 1.92
CA SER A 324 10.15 -59.29 0.70
C SER A 324 10.29 -60.82 0.62
N GLU A 325 10.58 -61.49 1.74
CA GLU A 325 10.49 -62.96 1.88
C GLU A 325 9.36 -63.37 2.84
#